data_AF-A0A428IGR9-F1
#
_entry.id   AF-A0A428IGR9-F1
#
_cell.length_a   1.000
_cell.length_b   1.000
_cell.length_c   1.000
_cell.angle_alpha   90.00
_cell.angle_beta   90.00
_cell.angle_gamma   90.00
#
_symmetry.space_group_name_H-M   'P 1'
#
loop_
_entity.id
_entity.type
_entity.pdbx_description
1 polymer ?
#
loop_
_entity_poly.entity_id
_entity_poly.type
_entity_poly.pdbx_seq_one_letter_code
_entity_poly.pdbx_strand_id
1 'polypeptide(L)'
;MWEHLKSEQKEKYKTLITNFASLSQAFSQKAESEDEGQTENFVAPIVNSKFQETVFQKAFNAVGEDIANTSYDASVVVDENHKYLVGIKSFGINSGDQKIAQFKKDSQSWTDLLGDIKFHADISADKESADKENYQRYEELARKIATLRNQRIESSKAQIKGFNSDSVNVEAVYHVLMPTPKGENPKIFVGETTYLPVDIDNLVIEGSTTKNNPTNFRFTDGKHHYKYTAADSQLHMTFNNKDIVVDTWDVHYIEDPFSLFENLHLLTAEKEQSDILETVSWVITDKHGNVEENSGFNAFNGGSKLAKKDRKPRILKIQDKFKDCLAPEELDFVTLSLKEVLLKKWTSKEDKVQMKAIREDLINFVHNTGNKKLIKEIEQLVYRPVSEVYIPLPDSKNFHDERPDFFGPGFGTFEPGTKKLALPKEERTFKLRFLSSGDVINAYINQEAGKAIQSTDKQEILGNWILRGVFQLKEREILTGQRLNELEINGIRLSKFTNGEIGIEFIWIDTENPPSDAIGWVAKK
;
A
#
# COMPACT_ATOMS: atom_id res chain seq x y z
N MET A 1 21.33 4.77 0.38
CA MET A 1 20.69 5.80 -0.46
C MET A 1 21.50 7.09 -0.51
N TRP A 2 21.73 7.78 0.62
CA TRP A 2 22.30 9.12 0.64
C TRP A 2 23.55 9.24 -0.23
N GLU A 3 24.51 8.32 -0.11
CA GLU A 3 25.75 8.33 -0.89
C GLU A 3 25.54 8.28 -2.41
N HIS A 4 24.48 7.63 -2.89
CA HIS A 4 24.17 7.48 -4.32
C HIS A 4 23.45 8.70 -4.93
N LEU A 5 22.87 9.58 -4.11
CA LEU A 5 22.19 10.78 -4.60
C LEU A 5 23.19 11.80 -5.15
N LYS A 6 22.80 12.54 -6.20
CA LYS A 6 23.66 13.55 -6.85
C LYS A 6 23.94 14.70 -5.89
N SER A 7 25.19 15.18 -5.86
CA SER A 7 25.62 16.26 -4.96
C SER A 7 24.81 17.54 -5.15
N GLU A 8 24.46 17.91 -6.38
CA GLU A 8 23.62 19.09 -6.66
C GLU A 8 22.23 18.99 -6.01
N GLN A 9 21.62 17.80 -6.05
CA GLN A 9 20.31 17.57 -5.42
C GLN A 9 20.40 17.61 -3.89
N LYS A 10 21.48 17.08 -3.31
CA LYS A 10 21.75 17.17 -1.87
C LYS A 10 21.91 18.62 -1.42
N GLU A 11 22.67 19.43 -2.15
CA GLU A 11 22.85 20.85 -1.81
C GLU A 11 21.54 21.63 -1.95
N LYS A 12 20.72 21.35 -2.97
CA LYS A 12 19.38 21.91 -3.10
C LYS A 12 18.48 21.54 -1.91
N TYR A 13 18.48 20.28 -1.50
CA TYR A 13 17.72 19.78 -0.36
C TYR A 13 18.17 20.45 0.95
N LYS A 14 19.48 20.43 1.22
CA LYS A 14 20.12 21.10 2.37
C LYS A 14 19.73 22.56 2.43
N THR A 15 19.90 23.31 1.33
CA THR A 15 19.59 24.74 1.25
C THR A 15 18.14 25.03 1.61
N LEU A 16 17.19 24.27 1.05
CA LEU A 16 15.77 24.46 1.35
C LEU A 16 15.44 24.18 2.82
N ILE A 17 16.01 23.11 3.39
CA ILE A 17 15.81 22.77 4.81
C ILE A 17 16.45 23.80 5.74
N THR A 18 17.71 24.16 5.52
CA THR A 18 18.44 25.10 6.40
C THR A 18 17.89 26.51 6.31
N ASN A 19 17.40 26.94 5.14
CA ASN A 19 16.73 28.24 4.99
C ASN A 19 15.37 28.28 5.70
N PHE A 20 14.65 27.17 5.78
CA PHE A 20 13.44 27.12 6.60
C PHE A 20 13.79 27.11 8.08
N ALA A 21 14.78 26.30 8.47
CA ALA A 21 15.25 26.21 9.84
C ALA A 21 15.90 27.52 10.33
N SER A 22 16.43 28.38 9.46
CA SER A 22 16.98 29.69 9.83
C SER A 22 15.92 30.64 10.42
N LEU A 23 14.64 30.36 10.18
CA LEU A 23 13.51 31.13 10.69
C LEU A 23 13.08 30.72 12.10
N SER A 24 13.74 29.73 12.72
CA SER A 24 13.32 29.15 14.01
C SER A 24 13.13 30.18 15.12
N GLN A 25 13.97 31.22 15.16
CA GLN A 25 13.86 32.30 16.15
C GLN A 25 12.55 33.08 16.02
N ALA A 26 12.04 33.27 14.79
CA ALA A 26 10.79 33.99 14.54
C ALA A 26 9.55 33.26 15.09
N PHE A 27 9.63 31.94 15.23
CA PHE A 27 8.55 31.09 15.72
C PHE A 27 8.69 30.69 17.20
N SER A 28 9.81 31.07 17.82
CA SER A 28 10.09 30.74 19.22
C SER A 28 9.52 31.82 20.16
N GLN A 29 8.86 31.41 21.23
CA GLN A 29 8.55 32.33 22.33
C GLN A 29 9.87 32.73 22.98
N LYS A 30 10.27 34.01 22.86
CA LYS A 30 11.38 34.54 23.65
C LYS A 30 11.01 34.38 25.13
N ALA A 31 11.81 33.64 25.88
CA ALA A 31 11.74 33.71 27.33
C ALA A 31 12.24 35.11 27.72
N GLU A 32 11.35 35.94 28.26
CA GLU A 32 11.76 37.08 29.08
C GLU A 32 12.44 36.50 30.33
N SER A 33 13.75 36.24 30.23
CA SER A 33 14.58 35.99 31.40
C SER A 33 15.75 36.95 31.33
N GLU A 34 15.63 38.03 32.10
CA GLU A 34 16.61 39.08 32.37
C GLU A 34 17.83 38.55 33.16
N ASP A 35 18.43 37.44 32.74
CA ASP A 35 19.73 37.02 33.27
C ASP A 35 20.74 36.97 32.12
N GLU A 36 21.35 38.14 31.88
CA GLU A 36 22.54 38.32 31.08
C GLU A 36 23.70 37.52 31.70
N GLY A 37 23.98 36.35 31.12
CA GLY A 37 25.08 35.50 31.56
C GLY A 37 25.49 34.45 30.53
N GLN A 38 26.18 34.87 29.46
CA GLN A 38 27.17 34.11 28.67
C GLN A 38 26.84 32.71 28.10
N THR A 39 25.59 32.28 28.03
CA THR A 39 25.19 31.18 27.14
C THR A 39 24.39 31.75 25.99
N GLU A 40 24.92 31.69 24.76
CA GLU A 40 24.11 31.92 23.56
C GLU A 40 22.89 31.01 23.64
N ASN A 41 21.73 31.59 23.92
CA ASN A 41 20.50 30.86 24.18
C ASN A 41 19.88 30.45 22.84
N PHE A 42 20.58 29.57 22.12
CA PHE A 42 20.13 29.06 20.84
C PHE A 42 18.83 28.29 21.00
N VAL A 43 17.85 28.63 20.16
CA VAL A 43 16.62 27.84 20.04
C VAL A 43 16.93 26.55 19.28
N ALA A 44 16.10 25.52 19.42
CA ALA A 44 16.26 24.33 18.59
C ALA A 44 15.85 24.64 17.14
N PRO A 45 16.61 24.21 16.12
CA PRO A 45 16.19 24.34 14.72
C PRO A 45 14.85 23.63 14.49
N ILE A 46 13.91 24.32 13.86
CA ILE A 46 12.61 23.78 13.49
C ILE A 46 12.76 23.02 12.18
N VAL A 47 12.40 21.73 12.22
CA VAL A 47 12.19 20.90 11.05
C VAL A 47 10.71 20.53 11.01
N ASN A 48 9.99 21.02 9.99
CA ASN A 48 8.61 20.65 9.76
C ASN A 48 8.55 19.40 8.88
N SER A 49 7.91 18.34 9.35
CA SER A 49 7.90 17.04 8.64
C SER A 49 7.26 17.12 7.26
N LYS A 50 6.13 17.82 7.11
CA LYS A 50 5.44 17.95 5.82
C LYS A 50 6.22 18.81 4.83
N PHE A 51 6.89 19.85 5.32
CA PHE A 51 7.82 20.62 4.51
C PHE A 51 9.01 19.77 4.07
N GLN A 52 9.59 18.96 4.96
CA GLN A 52 10.68 18.03 4.63
C GLN A 52 10.28 17.06 3.53
N GLU A 53 9.12 16.41 3.62
CA GLU A 53 8.61 15.50 2.59
C GLU A 53 8.52 16.19 1.22
N THR A 54 7.91 17.38 1.17
CA THR A 54 7.74 18.16 -0.07
C THR A 54 9.08 18.58 -0.66
N VAL A 55 10.00 19.04 0.19
CA VAL A 55 11.34 19.48 -0.20
C VAL A 55 12.20 18.30 -0.66
N PHE A 56 12.05 17.13 -0.03
CA PHE A 56 12.71 15.90 -0.47
C PHE A 56 12.25 15.50 -1.87
N GLN A 57 10.93 15.46 -2.10
CA GLN A 57 10.35 15.19 -3.42
C GLN A 57 10.87 16.16 -4.48
N LYS A 58 10.86 17.47 -4.20
CA LYS A 58 11.32 18.51 -5.12
C LYS A 58 12.83 18.51 -5.38
N ALA A 59 13.64 18.13 -4.40
CA ALA A 59 15.09 18.12 -4.53
C ALA A 59 15.58 16.89 -5.30
N PHE A 60 14.99 15.73 -5.04
CA PHE A 60 15.42 14.45 -5.59
C PHE A 60 14.57 13.95 -6.76
N ASN A 61 13.57 14.73 -7.20
CA ASN A 61 12.55 14.29 -8.16
C ASN A 61 11.88 12.98 -7.71
N ALA A 62 11.61 12.88 -6.41
CA ALA A 62 10.98 11.71 -5.81
C ALA A 62 9.48 11.71 -6.11
N VAL A 63 8.90 10.52 -6.27
CA VAL A 63 7.44 10.36 -6.30
C VAL A 63 6.95 10.32 -4.87
N GLY A 64 5.96 11.14 -4.54
CA GLY A 64 5.30 11.07 -3.24
C GLY A 64 4.43 9.81 -3.16
N GLU A 65 4.72 8.94 -2.21
CA GLU A 65 3.94 7.71 -1.97
C GLU A 65 2.82 7.98 -0.95
N ASP A 66 2.33 9.23 -0.89
CA ASP A 66 1.47 9.81 0.16
C ASP A 66 0.06 9.19 0.11
N ILE A 67 0.00 7.95 0.63
CA ILE A 67 -1.13 7.04 0.68
C ILE A 67 -1.41 6.84 2.18
N ALA A 68 -1.96 7.86 2.84
CA ALA A 68 -2.31 7.85 4.26
C ALA A 68 -1.18 7.42 5.24
N ASN A 69 -1.19 6.17 5.70
CA ASN A 69 -0.26 5.63 6.71
C ASN A 69 0.79 4.69 6.10
N THR A 70 1.00 4.75 4.78
CA THR A 70 1.97 3.91 4.08
C THR A 70 3.30 3.84 4.81
N SER A 71 3.98 2.70 4.64
CA SER A 71 5.30 2.50 5.24
C SER A 71 6.36 3.50 4.75
N TYR A 72 6.09 4.24 3.67
CA TYR A 72 7.05 5.10 3.01
C TYR A 72 6.38 6.40 2.54
N ASP A 73 7.14 7.48 2.61
CA ASP A 73 6.68 8.84 2.29
C ASP A 73 7.07 9.23 0.85
N ALA A 74 8.14 8.63 0.32
CA ALA A 74 8.60 8.90 -1.05
C ALA A 74 9.32 7.70 -1.66
N SER A 75 9.37 7.68 -2.99
CA SER A 75 10.21 6.79 -3.77
C SER A 75 11.14 7.54 -4.70
N VAL A 76 12.38 7.07 -4.80
CA VAL A 76 13.44 7.71 -5.59
C VAL A 76 14.04 6.69 -6.54
N VAL A 77 14.06 7.03 -7.83
CA VAL A 77 14.85 6.31 -8.83
C VAL A 77 16.16 7.07 -9.01
N VAL A 78 17.27 6.46 -8.57
CA VAL A 78 18.59 7.08 -8.66
C VAL A 78 19.24 6.78 -10.01
N ASP A 79 19.14 5.52 -10.44
CA ASP A 79 19.58 5.03 -11.76
C ASP A 79 18.81 3.75 -12.14
N GLU A 80 19.23 3.09 -13.23
CA GLU A 80 18.58 1.87 -13.75
C GLU A 80 18.59 0.68 -12.77
N ASN A 81 19.53 0.66 -11.81
CA ASN A 81 19.74 -0.45 -10.88
C ASN A 81 19.32 -0.12 -9.45
N HIS A 82 19.29 1.16 -9.08
CA HIS A 82 19.01 1.61 -7.72
C HIS A 82 17.68 2.36 -7.63
N LYS A 83 16.71 1.70 -6.98
CA LYS A 83 15.45 2.32 -6.56
C LYS A 83 15.34 2.28 -5.03
N TYR A 84 14.89 3.38 -4.45
CA TYR A 84 14.75 3.55 -3.01
C TYR A 84 13.32 3.84 -2.62
N LEU A 85 12.84 3.10 -1.62
CA LEU A 85 11.71 3.46 -0.79
C LEU A 85 12.20 4.24 0.43
N VAL A 86 11.61 5.39 0.70
CA VAL A 86 12.12 6.32 1.71
C VAL A 86 11.05 6.59 2.76
N GLY A 87 11.31 6.18 3.99
CA GLY A 87 10.59 6.63 5.18
C GLY A 87 11.23 7.91 5.70
N ILE A 88 10.56 9.05 5.54
CA ILE A 88 11.02 10.37 5.94
C ILE A 88 10.60 10.62 7.39
N LYS A 89 11.54 11.02 8.25
CA LYS A 89 11.25 11.40 9.64
C LYS A 89 11.98 12.67 10.07
N SER A 90 11.40 13.34 11.05
CA SER A 90 12.03 14.45 11.78
C SER A 90 11.81 14.29 13.28
N PHE A 91 12.89 14.28 14.07
CA PHE A 91 12.85 14.26 15.54
C PHE A 91 14.20 14.70 16.10
N GLY A 92 14.25 15.30 17.30
CA GLY A 92 15.51 15.78 17.87
C GLY A 92 16.56 14.67 18.06
N ILE A 93 17.85 14.98 17.92
CA ILE A 93 18.94 13.98 17.96
C ILE A 93 18.97 13.15 19.26
N ASN A 94 18.45 13.67 20.37
CA ASN A 94 18.37 13.00 21.67
C ASN A 94 17.01 12.33 21.93
N SER A 95 16.15 12.23 20.92
CA SER A 95 14.81 11.65 21.06
C SER A 95 14.88 10.12 21.17
N GLY A 96 13.98 9.54 21.97
CA GLY A 96 13.89 8.08 22.16
C GLY A 96 13.13 7.37 21.03
N ASP A 97 12.37 6.34 21.38
CA ASP A 97 11.59 5.52 20.43
C ASP A 97 10.69 6.38 19.53
N GLN A 98 10.69 6.09 18.23
CA GLN A 98 9.91 6.83 17.23
C GLN A 98 8.86 5.92 16.60
N LYS A 99 7.67 6.48 16.35
CA LYS A 99 6.58 5.77 15.69
C LYS A 99 7.00 5.37 14.28
N ILE A 100 6.88 4.08 13.96
CA ILE A 100 7.17 3.51 12.65
C ILE A 100 5.96 2.90 11.96
N ALA A 101 4.89 2.57 12.70
CA ALA A 101 3.63 2.08 12.11
C ALA A 101 2.46 2.31 13.06
N GLN A 102 1.25 2.29 12.51
CA GLN A 102 -0.01 2.41 13.27
C GLN A 102 -1.08 1.46 12.70
N PHE A 103 -1.86 0.86 13.60
CA PHE A 103 -2.78 -0.26 13.30
C PHE A 103 -4.19 -0.02 13.86
N LYS A 104 -4.64 1.24 13.95
CA LYS A 104 -5.94 1.60 14.57
C LYS A 104 -7.14 0.85 14.00
N LYS A 105 -7.16 0.59 12.69
CA LYS A 105 -8.25 -0.13 12.04
C LYS A 105 -8.13 -1.63 12.32
N ASP A 106 -6.92 -2.16 12.30
CA ASP A 106 -6.63 -3.59 12.48
C ASP A 106 -6.80 -4.04 13.95
N SER A 107 -6.56 -3.12 14.89
CA SER A 107 -6.57 -3.40 16.33
C SER A 107 -7.93 -3.83 16.88
N GLN A 108 -9.01 -3.60 16.15
CA GLN A 108 -10.34 -4.12 16.50
C GLN A 108 -10.31 -5.65 16.62
N SER A 109 -9.56 -6.32 15.73
CA SER A 109 -9.37 -7.78 15.74
C SER A 109 -8.48 -8.27 16.90
N TRP A 110 -7.85 -7.37 17.65
CA TRP A 110 -6.96 -7.69 18.77
C TRP A 110 -7.59 -7.42 20.13
N THR A 111 -8.85 -6.97 20.16
CA THR A 111 -9.55 -6.56 21.39
C THR A 111 -9.56 -7.67 22.44
N ASP A 112 -9.87 -8.90 22.04
CA ASP A 112 -9.91 -10.05 22.96
C ASP A 112 -8.52 -10.36 23.52
N LEU A 113 -7.49 -10.39 22.65
CA LEU A 113 -6.10 -10.63 23.06
C LEU A 113 -5.57 -9.55 24.01
N LEU A 114 -5.93 -8.28 23.77
CA LEU A 114 -5.58 -7.17 24.65
C LEU A 114 -6.33 -7.24 25.99
N GLY A 115 -7.59 -7.71 25.97
CA GLY A 115 -8.39 -7.98 27.17
C GLY A 115 -7.75 -9.07 28.03
N ASP A 116 -7.33 -10.16 27.40
CA ASP A 116 -6.64 -11.27 28.05
C ASP A 116 -5.32 -10.84 28.70
N ILE A 117 -4.49 -10.07 27.98
CA ILE A 117 -3.24 -9.52 28.52
C ILE A 117 -3.51 -8.74 29.81
N LYS A 118 -4.53 -7.89 29.79
CA LYS A 118 -4.91 -7.07 30.94
C LYS A 118 -5.39 -7.94 32.10
N PHE A 119 -6.26 -8.91 31.85
CA PHE A 119 -6.76 -9.82 32.87
C PHE A 119 -5.63 -10.56 33.59
N HIS A 120 -4.70 -11.15 32.84
CA HIS A 120 -3.58 -11.90 33.41
C HIS A 120 -2.59 -11.00 34.17
N ALA A 121 -2.44 -9.74 33.78
CA ALA A 121 -1.66 -8.78 34.52
C ALA A 121 -2.33 -8.35 35.84
N ASP A 122 -3.65 -8.19 35.84
CA ASP A 122 -4.43 -7.76 37.01
C ASP A 122 -4.42 -8.82 38.13
N ILE A 123 -4.43 -10.10 37.78
CA ILE A 123 -4.38 -11.22 38.75
C ILE A 123 -2.94 -11.57 39.20
N SER A 124 -1.92 -10.95 38.62
CA SER A 124 -0.52 -11.22 38.92
C SER A 124 0.03 -10.34 40.05
N ALA A 125 0.85 -10.92 40.91
CA ALA A 125 1.40 -10.24 42.09
C ALA A 125 2.32 -9.07 41.73
N ASP A 126 3.16 -9.23 40.71
CA ASP A 126 4.18 -8.27 40.28
C ASP A 126 4.33 -8.29 38.75
N LYS A 127 5.19 -7.39 38.22
CA LYS A 127 5.43 -7.25 36.78
C LYS A 127 6.08 -8.49 36.17
N GLU A 128 7.05 -9.10 36.84
CA GLU A 128 7.80 -10.24 36.31
C GLU A 128 6.88 -11.46 36.16
N SER A 129 6.06 -11.71 37.19
CA SER A 129 5.01 -12.74 37.15
C SER A 129 3.99 -12.48 36.03
N ALA A 130 3.52 -11.23 35.90
CA ALA A 130 2.59 -10.82 34.84
C ALA A 130 3.17 -11.02 33.44
N ASP A 131 4.43 -10.64 33.23
CA ASP A 131 5.10 -10.73 31.94
C ASP A 131 5.36 -12.19 31.54
N LYS A 132 5.71 -13.05 32.50
CA LYS A 132 5.87 -14.48 32.28
C LYS A 132 4.57 -15.15 31.86
N GLU A 133 3.47 -14.83 32.53
CA GLU A 133 2.14 -15.36 32.19
C GLU A 133 1.65 -14.86 30.82
N ASN A 134 1.95 -13.60 30.50
CA ASN A 134 1.55 -12.98 29.24
C ASN A 134 2.50 -13.23 28.07
N TYR A 135 3.63 -13.91 28.26
CA TYR A 135 4.66 -14.08 27.23
C TYR A 135 4.08 -14.56 25.89
N GLN A 136 3.26 -15.62 25.91
CA GLN A 136 2.65 -16.17 24.70
C GLN A 136 1.68 -15.18 24.01
N ARG A 137 0.97 -14.36 24.79
CA ARG A 137 0.03 -13.35 24.27
C ARG A 137 0.74 -12.17 23.65
N TYR A 138 1.83 -11.72 24.27
CA TYR A 138 2.72 -10.72 23.71
C TYR A 138 3.36 -11.24 22.41
N GLU A 139 3.80 -12.50 22.39
CA GLU A 139 4.36 -13.12 21.20
C GLU A 139 3.34 -13.20 20.06
N GLU A 140 2.12 -13.65 20.34
CA GLU A 140 1.04 -13.68 19.35
C GLU A 140 0.78 -12.30 18.76
N LEU A 141 0.66 -11.27 19.62
CA LEU A 141 0.40 -9.90 19.19
C LEU A 141 1.59 -9.32 18.40
N ALA A 142 2.82 -9.55 18.86
CA ALA A 142 4.03 -9.13 18.16
C ALA A 142 4.12 -9.75 16.77
N ARG A 143 3.82 -11.05 16.63
CA ARG A 143 3.76 -11.75 15.34
C ARG A 143 2.71 -11.16 14.41
N LYS A 144 1.51 -10.84 14.92
CA LYS A 144 0.44 -10.18 14.13
C LYS A 144 0.89 -8.81 13.62
N ILE A 145 1.43 -7.97 14.51
CA ILE A 145 1.94 -6.63 14.17
C ILE A 145 3.08 -6.71 13.15
N ALA A 146 4.05 -7.58 13.39
CA ALA A 146 5.20 -7.78 12.51
C ALA A 146 4.76 -8.28 11.12
N THR A 147 3.83 -9.24 11.06
CA THR A 147 3.28 -9.76 9.81
C THR A 147 2.61 -8.66 9.00
N LEU A 148 1.72 -7.87 9.61
CA LEU A 148 1.04 -6.78 8.91
C LEU A 148 2.02 -5.70 8.44
N ARG A 149 2.96 -5.27 9.29
CA ARG A 149 4.00 -4.31 8.89
C ARG A 149 4.81 -4.83 7.69
N ASN A 150 5.23 -6.09 7.74
CA ASN A 150 6.03 -6.68 6.67
C ASN A 150 5.22 -6.79 5.37
N GLN A 151 3.94 -7.11 5.43
CA GLN A 151 3.06 -7.12 4.25
C GLN A 151 2.89 -5.73 3.63
N ARG A 152 2.76 -4.67 4.44
CA ARG A 152 2.73 -3.27 3.95
C ARG A 152 4.04 -2.89 3.25
N ILE A 153 5.17 -3.29 3.84
CA ILE A 153 6.51 -3.10 3.26
C ILE A 153 6.62 -3.80 1.90
N GLU A 154 6.25 -5.07 1.83
CA GLU A 154 6.37 -5.87 0.60
C GLU A 154 5.39 -5.41 -0.49
N SER A 155 4.19 -4.98 -0.11
CA SER A 155 3.24 -4.33 -1.05
C SER A 155 3.86 -3.09 -1.70
N SER A 156 4.45 -2.19 -0.90
CA SER A 156 5.07 -0.97 -1.42
C SER A 156 6.30 -1.27 -2.27
N LYS A 157 7.14 -2.24 -1.87
CA LYS A 157 8.28 -2.71 -2.68
C LYS A 157 7.82 -3.25 -4.02
N ALA A 158 6.74 -4.03 -4.04
CA ALA A 158 6.18 -4.56 -5.28
C ALA A 158 5.72 -3.42 -6.22
N GLN A 159 5.14 -2.35 -5.67
CA GLN A 159 4.69 -1.20 -6.47
C GLN A 159 5.84 -0.49 -7.20
N ILE A 160 7.00 -0.31 -6.56
CA ILE A 160 8.19 0.31 -7.15
C ILE A 160 9.03 -0.63 -8.00
N LYS A 161 9.12 -1.90 -7.60
CA LYS A 161 9.77 -2.92 -8.42
C LYS A 161 9.08 -3.02 -9.78
N GLY A 162 7.75 -2.92 -9.79
CA GLY A 162 6.94 -3.17 -10.97
C GLY A 162 6.93 -4.66 -11.33
N PHE A 163 6.60 -4.97 -12.56
CA PHE A 163 6.43 -6.33 -13.08
C PHE A 163 7.42 -6.71 -14.19
N ASN A 164 8.31 -5.79 -14.61
CA ASN A 164 9.31 -6.07 -15.66
C ASN A 164 10.74 -6.36 -15.18
N SER A 165 11.07 -6.21 -13.89
CA SER A 165 12.47 -6.28 -13.45
C SER A 165 12.70 -7.19 -12.26
N ASP A 166 13.33 -8.34 -12.51
CA ASP A 166 13.91 -9.17 -11.46
C ASP A 166 15.33 -8.72 -11.05
N SER A 167 15.92 -7.76 -11.76
CA SER A 167 17.29 -7.27 -11.54
C SER A 167 17.39 -5.92 -10.81
N VAL A 168 16.26 -5.23 -10.58
CA VAL A 168 16.26 -3.96 -9.82
C VAL A 168 16.32 -4.26 -8.33
N ASN A 169 17.37 -3.75 -7.69
CA ASN A 169 17.48 -3.78 -6.23
C ASN A 169 16.62 -2.65 -5.66
N VAL A 170 15.47 -3.01 -5.08
CA VAL A 170 14.63 -2.06 -4.35
C VAL A 170 15.05 -2.09 -2.88
N GLU A 171 15.78 -1.06 -2.49
CA GLU A 171 16.19 -0.86 -1.10
C GLU A 171 15.21 0.07 -0.40
N ALA A 172 15.09 -0.11 0.91
CA ALA A 172 14.20 0.70 1.73
C ALA A 172 15.01 1.32 2.88
N VAL A 173 14.90 2.63 3.06
CA VAL A 173 15.67 3.39 4.05
C VAL A 173 14.78 4.33 4.83
N TYR A 174 15.13 4.55 6.10
CA TYR A 174 14.68 5.73 6.82
C TYR A 174 15.66 6.86 6.55
N HIS A 175 15.15 8.00 6.07
CA HIS A 175 15.88 9.24 5.96
C HIS A 175 15.37 10.22 7.01
N VAL A 176 16.23 10.61 7.95
CA VAL A 176 15.83 11.33 9.15
C VAL A 176 16.56 12.66 9.25
N LEU A 177 15.85 13.73 9.59
CA LEU A 177 16.45 14.99 9.99
C LEU A 177 16.33 15.18 11.50
N MET A 178 17.49 15.38 12.14
CA MET A 178 17.59 15.41 13.60
C MET A 178 18.21 16.72 14.08
N PRO A 179 17.40 17.72 14.49
CA PRO A 179 17.94 18.97 15.01
C PRO A 179 18.59 18.80 16.39
N THR A 180 19.55 19.69 16.70
CA THR A 180 20.13 19.83 18.04
C THR A 180 19.08 20.32 19.07
N PRO A 181 19.24 19.97 20.36
CA PRO A 181 18.37 20.49 21.41
C PRO A 181 18.62 21.99 21.67
N LYS A 182 17.70 22.63 22.38
CA LYS A 182 17.84 24.02 22.83
C LYS A 182 19.11 24.21 23.67
N GLY A 183 19.83 25.30 23.43
CA GLY A 183 21.05 25.67 24.14
C GLY A 183 22.34 25.10 23.53
N GLU A 184 22.25 24.27 22.49
CA GLU A 184 23.41 23.82 21.71
C GLU A 184 23.52 24.61 20.41
N ASN A 185 24.73 24.60 19.81
CA ASN A 185 24.96 25.23 18.51
C ASN A 185 23.94 24.69 17.47
N PRO A 186 23.19 25.53 16.76
CA PRO A 186 22.13 25.12 15.83
C PRO A 186 22.66 24.24 14.70
N LYS A 187 22.29 22.96 14.71
CA LYS A 187 22.64 22.00 13.66
C LYS A 187 21.47 21.08 13.37
N ILE A 188 21.47 20.55 12.15
CA ILE A 188 20.60 19.44 11.73
C ILE A 188 21.50 18.29 11.30
N PHE A 189 21.36 17.16 11.96
CA PHE A 189 22.00 15.91 11.55
C PHE A 189 21.12 15.19 10.54
N VAL A 190 21.72 14.72 9.46
CA VAL A 190 21.06 13.84 8.49
C VAL A 190 21.36 12.41 8.91
N GLY A 191 20.33 11.64 9.22
CA GLY A 191 20.42 10.23 9.54
C GLY A 191 19.93 9.35 8.40
N GLU A 192 20.59 8.23 8.17
CA GLU A 192 20.08 7.15 7.32
C GLU A 192 20.26 5.79 7.99
N THR A 193 19.19 4.99 8.01
CA THR A 193 19.25 3.60 8.46
C THR A 193 18.34 2.72 7.63
N THR A 194 18.61 1.42 7.60
CA THR A 194 17.85 0.47 6.80
C THR A 194 16.41 0.36 7.30
N TYR A 195 15.45 0.38 6.39
CA TYR A 195 14.03 0.11 6.68
C TYR A 195 13.79 -1.40 6.58
N LEU A 196 14.27 -2.15 7.58
CA LEU A 196 14.14 -3.61 7.56
C LEU A 196 12.72 -4.07 7.94
N PRO A 197 12.21 -5.11 7.28
CA PRO A 197 11.10 -5.91 7.81
C PRO A 197 11.48 -6.47 9.18
N VAL A 198 10.49 -6.65 10.05
CA VAL A 198 10.70 -7.31 11.35
C VAL A 198 11.04 -8.78 11.11
N ASP A 199 12.08 -9.28 11.77
CA ASP A 199 12.47 -10.69 11.70
C ASP A 199 11.56 -11.55 12.59
N ILE A 200 10.48 -12.09 12.00
CA ILE A 200 9.40 -12.78 12.72
C ILE A 200 9.88 -14.09 13.38
N ASP A 201 10.89 -14.73 12.81
CA ASP A 201 11.40 -16.01 13.30
C ASP A 201 12.30 -15.84 14.53
N ASN A 202 12.86 -14.64 14.72
CA ASN A 202 13.79 -14.31 15.81
C ASN A 202 13.18 -13.35 16.85
N LEU A 203 11.85 -13.32 16.98
CA LEU A 203 11.17 -12.48 17.96
C LEU A 203 11.45 -12.93 19.39
N VAL A 204 11.86 -11.98 20.24
CA VAL A 204 12.04 -12.16 21.68
C VAL A 204 11.23 -11.09 22.41
N ILE A 205 10.34 -11.53 23.31
CA ILE A 205 9.54 -10.64 24.13
C ILE A 205 10.33 -10.18 25.34
N GLU A 206 10.41 -8.87 25.54
CA GLU A 206 11.08 -8.24 26.69
C GLU A 206 10.10 -7.99 27.86
N GLY A 207 8.79 -8.00 27.57
CA GLY A 207 7.71 -7.84 28.55
C GLY A 207 7.04 -6.47 28.50
N SER A 208 6.13 -6.22 29.44
CA SER A 208 5.42 -4.95 29.54
C SER A 208 6.35 -3.78 29.87
N THR A 209 5.93 -2.58 29.48
CA THR A 209 6.62 -1.32 29.84
C THR A 209 6.47 -1.02 31.32
N THR A 210 5.25 -1.19 31.86
CA THR A 210 4.95 -1.09 33.28
C THR A 210 3.81 -2.05 33.64
N LYS A 211 3.73 -2.45 34.93
CA LYS A 211 2.63 -3.29 35.41
C LYS A 211 1.25 -2.66 35.18
N ASN A 212 1.15 -1.34 35.34
CA ASN A 212 -0.12 -0.61 35.20
C ASN A 212 -0.57 -0.43 33.74
N ASN A 213 0.34 -0.65 32.79
CA ASN A 213 0.06 -0.59 31.35
C ASN A 213 0.54 -1.88 30.67
N PRO A 214 -0.06 -3.04 31.00
CA PRO A 214 0.44 -4.35 30.55
C PRO A 214 0.28 -4.54 29.04
N THR A 215 -0.66 -3.82 28.42
CA THR A 215 -0.88 -3.85 26.96
C THR A 215 0.16 -3.05 26.16
N ASN A 216 1.03 -2.30 26.83
CA ASN A 216 2.19 -1.67 26.21
C ASN A 216 3.42 -2.50 26.54
N PHE A 217 4.03 -3.13 25.53
CA PHE A 217 5.12 -4.08 25.73
C PHE A 217 6.24 -3.87 24.72
N ARG A 218 7.41 -4.42 25.04
CA ARG A 218 8.59 -4.37 24.19
C ARG A 218 8.98 -5.76 23.69
N PHE A 219 9.58 -5.77 22.52
CA PHE A 219 10.13 -6.96 21.89
C PHE A 219 11.26 -6.58 20.95
N THR A 220 12.13 -7.53 20.66
CA THR A 220 13.23 -7.37 19.70
C THR A 220 13.19 -8.52 18.69
N ASP A 221 13.74 -8.27 17.51
CA ASP A 221 13.99 -9.28 16.48
C ASP A 221 15.49 -9.58 16.33
N GLY A 222 16.31 -9.13 17.30
CA GLY A 222 17.76 -9.19 17.29
C GLY A 222 18.45 -8.08 16.48
N LYS A 223 17.71 -7.33 15.66
CA LYS A 223 18.25 -6.21 14.85
C LYS A 223 17.81 -4.86 15.41
N HIS A 224 16.54 -4.75 15.76
CA HIS A 224 15.96 -3.54 16.35
C HIS A 224 15.17 -3.86 17.62
N HIS A 225 14.99 -2.83 18.45
CA HIS A 225 14.10 -2.87 19.59
C HIS A 225 12.81 -2.14 19.24
N TYR A 226 11.68 -2.77 19.58
CA TYR A 226 10.35 -2.27 19.29
C TYR A 226 9.55 -2.07 20.58
N LYS A 227 8.62 -1.12 20.53
CA LYS A 227 7.62 -0.90 21.58
C LYS A 227 6.24 -0.78 20.96
N TYR A 228 5.33 -1.66 21.35
CA TYR A 228 3.92 -1.51 21.01
C TYR A 228 3.20 -0.71 22.09
N THR A 229 2.27 0.16 21.66
CA THR A 229 1.38 0.89 22.57
C THR A 229 -0.08 0.75 22.13
N ALA A 230 -0.92 0.25 23.03
CA ALA A 230 -2.30 -0.12 22.71
C ALA A 230 -3.25 1.08 22.48
N ALA A 231 -3.03 2.21 23.17
CA ALA A 231 -3.96 3.36 23.15
C ALA A 231 -4.26 3.88 21.73
N ASP A 232 -3.23 3.98 20.89
CA ASP A 232 -3.34 4.38 19.49
C ASP A 232 -2.96 3.25 18.52
N SER A 233 -2.78 2.04 19.04
CA SER A 233 -2.24 0.86 18.35
C SER A 233 -1.01 1.20 17.49
N GLN A 234 0.05 1.68 18.14
CA GLN A 234 1.27 2.16 17.47
C GLN A 234 2.44 1.23 17.74
N LEU A 235 3.27 1.05 16.72
CA LEU A 235 4.57 0.42 16.83
C LEU A 235 5.65 1.51 16.77
N HIS A 236 6.52 1.50 17.76
CA HIS A 236 7.69 2.37 17.85
C HIS A 236 8.97 1.56 17.72
N MET A 237 10.03 2.19 17.22
CA MET A 237 11.36 1.60 17.05
C MET A 237 12.43 2.51 17.63
N THR A 238 13.48 1.92 18.18
CA THR A 238 14.69 2.65 18.61
C THR A 238 15.67 2.78 17.43
N PHE A 239 16.06 4.01 17.09
CA PHE A 239 16.87 4.33 15.90
C PHE A 239 18.38 4.42 16.14
N ASN A 240 18.84 4.39 17.40
CA ASN A 240 20.25 4.62 17.77
C ASN A 240 20.84 5.85 17.06
N ASN A 241 20.17 7.00 17.24
CA ASN A 241 20.28 8.21 16.40
C ASN A 241 21.71 8.65 16.03
N LYS A 242 22.69 8.51 16.93
CA LYS A 242 24.07 8.94 16.68
C LYS A 242 24.80 8.03 15.69
N ASP A 243 24.43 6.75 15.65
CA ASP A 243 25.09 5.73 14.82
C ASP A 243 24.64 5.80 13.36
N ILE A 244 23.53 6.49 13.09
CA ILE A 244 22.92 6.59 11.77
C ILE A 244 23.25 7.89 11.05
N VAL A 245 24.05 8.79 11.64
CA VAL A 245 24.37 10.10 11.06
C VAL A 245 25.28 9.94 9.84
N VAL A 246 24.84 10.48 8.70
CA VAL A 246 25.56 10.45 7.41
C VAL A 246 25.99 11.83 6.93
N ASP A 247 25.40 12.92 7.45
CA ASP A 247 25.77 14.30 7.13
C ASP A 247 25.36 15.25 8.28
N THR A 248 25.94 16.45 8.31
CA THR A 248 25.65 17.47 9.33
C THR A 248 25.60 18.85 8.70
N TRP A 249 24.52 19.57 8.98
CA TRP A 249 24.29 20.91 8.45
C TRP A 249 24.24 21.93 9.57
N ASP A 250 25.11 22.93 9.50
CA ASP A 250 25.05 24.08 10.39
C ASP A 250 23.89 24.99 9.97
N VAL A 251 23.12 25.47 10.96
CA VAL A 251 21.98 26.37 10.75
C VAL A 251 22.35 27.77 11.23
N HIS A 252 22.30 28.74 10.33
CA HIS A 252 22.54 30.14 10.66
C HIS A 252 21.19 30.85 10.68
N TYR A 253 20.79 31.40 11.84
CA TYR A 253 19.53 32.15 11.94
C TYR A 253 19.61 33.47 11.20
N ILE A 254 18.52 33.82 10.53
CA ILE A 254 18.43 35.12 9.85
C ILE A 254 18.24 36.23 10.89
N GLU A 255 18.97 37.34 10.72
CA GLU A 255 18.93 38.45 11.67
C GLU A 255 17.57 39.16 11.69
N ASP A 256 16.98 39.38 10.51
CA ASP A 256 15.67 40.02 10.35
C ASP A 256 14.71 39.14 9.52
N PRO A 257 14.02 38.18 10.16
CA PRO A 257 13.04 37.34 9.48
C PRO A 257 11.80 38.13 9.03
N PHE A 258 11.47 39.25 9.67
CA PHE A 258 10.27 40.03 9.34
C PHE A 258 10.42 40.73 7.99
N SER A 259 11.59 41.33 7.73
CA SER A 259 11.89 41.91 6.41
C SER A 259 11.79 40.88 5.28
N LEU A 260 12.24 39.63 5.51
CA LEU A 260 12.05 38.56 4.54
C LEU A 260 10.57 38.32 4.25
N PHE A 261 9.74 38.17 5.29
CA PHE A 261 8.32 37.90 5.14
C PHE A 261 7.56 39.03 4.44
N GLU A 262 7.91 40.29 4.71
CA GLU A 262 7.32 41.45 4.03
C GLU A 262 7.60 41.44 2.53
N ASN A 263 8.78 40.95 2.11
CA ASN A 263 9.25 41.03 0.73
C ASN A 263 9.06 39.73 -0.09
N LEU A 264 8.57 38.64 0.51
CA LEU A 264 8.37 37.35 -0.17
C LEU A 264 7.52 37.45 -1.44
N HIS A 265 6.49 38.31 -1.44
CA HIS A 265 5.58 38.50 -2.57
C HIS A 265 6.24 39.12 -3.82
N LEU A 266 7.43 39.70 -3.67
CA LEU A 266 8.21 40.26 -4.77
C LEU A 266 9.00 39.19 -5.53
N LEU A 267 9.14 37.99 -4.97
CA LEU A 267 9.82 36.86 -5.61
C LEU A 267 8.85 36.17 -6.58
N THR A 268 8.77 36.66 -7.82
CA THR A 268 8.08 35.96 -8.90
C THR A 268 8.97 34.85 -9.46
N ALA A 269 8.59 33.59 -9.21
CA ALA A 269 9.12 32.44 -9.92
C ALA A 269 8.20 32.09 -11.10
N GLU A 270 8.77 31.77 -12.26
CA GLU A 270 8.03 31.11 -13.34
C GLU A 270 7.54 29.75 -12.82
N LYS A 271 6.22 29.52 -12.84
CA LYS A 271 5.67 28.20 -12.51
C LYS A 271 6.06 27.25 -13.63
N GLU A 272 6.80 26.19 -13.31
CA GLU A 272 6.92 25.03 -14.19
C GLU A 272 5.49 24.56 -14.55
N GLN A 273 5.24 24.42 -15.85
CA GLN A 273 3.94 24.03 -16.37
C GLN A 273 3.75 22.54 -16.06
N SER A 274 2.64 22.20 -15.40
CA SER A 274 2.32 20.81 -15.08
C SER A 274 2.06 20.01 -16.36
N ASP A 275 2.71 18.86 -16.52
CA ASP A 275 2.49 17.92 -17.63
C ASP A 275 1.19 17.10 -17.50
N ILE A 276 0.47 17.25 -16.38
CA ILE A 276 -0.79 16.56 -16.10
C ILE A 276 -1.96 17.42 -16.58
N LEU A 277 -2.77 16.86 -17.49
CA LEU A 277 -3.97 17.48 -18.04
C LEU A 277 -5.20 17.28 -17.16
N GLU A 278 -5.39 16.06 -16.67
CA GLU A 278 -6.57 15.66 -15.90
C GLU A 278 -6.22 14.49 -14.98
N THR A 279 -6.75 14.48 -13.76
CA THR A 279 -6.70 13.32 -12.89
C THR A 279 -8.10 12.88 -12.51
N VAL A 280 -8.27 11.59 -12.25
CA VAL A 280 -9.50 11.00 -11.71
C VAL A 280 -9.13 9.93 -10.69
N SER A 281 -9.87 9.84 -9.59
CA SER A 281 -9.60 8.85 -8.54
C SER A 281 -10.87 8.19 -8.03
N TRP A 282 -10.80 6.94 -7.56
CA TRP A 282 -11.96 6.27 -6.98
C TRP A 282 -11.58 5.24 -5.93
N VAL A 283 -12.53 4.92 -5.05
CA VAL A 283 -12.40 3.86 -4.05
C VAL A 283 -12.78 2.50 -4.63
N ILE A 284 -11.98 1.47 -4.33
CA ILE A 284 -12.13 0.09 -4.81
C ILE A 284 -13.34 -0.60 -4.16
N THR A 285 -13.63 -0.30 -2.89
CA THR A 285 -14.77 -0.87 -2.17
C THR A 285 -16.09 -0.21 -2.59
N ASP A 286 -17.20 -0.85 -2.31
CA ASP A 286 -18.51 -0.21 -2.29
C ASP A 286 -18.65 0.75 -1.08
N LYS A 287 -19.80 1.43 -1.01
CA LYS A 287 -20.17 2.35 0.09
C LYS A 287 -20.28 1.68 1.47
N HIS A 288 -20.26 0.35 1.53
CA HIS A 288 -20.30 -0.44 2.76
C HIS A 288 -18.91 -0.98 3.13
N GLY A 289 -17.86 -0.62 2.39
CA GLY A 289 -16.51 -1.09 2.62
C GLY A 289 -16.25 -2.51 2.11
N ASN A 290 -17.10 -3.06 1.25
CA ASN A 290 -16.94 -4.42 0.71
C ASN A 290 -16.35 -4.40 -0.70
N VAL A 291 -15.57 -5.43 -1.02
CA VAL A 291 -15.15 -5.73 -2.40
C VAL A 291 -16.01 -6.87 -2.90
N GLU A 292 -16.64 -6.72 -4.07
CA GLU A 292 -17.47 -7.79 -4.62
C GLU A 292 -16.65 -9.08 -4.85
N GLU A 293 -17.20 -10.22 -4.44
CA GLU A 293 -16.52 -11.52 -4.54
C GLU A 293 -16.18 -11.95 -5.98
N ASN A 294 -16.79 -11.33 -6.99
CA ASN A 294 -16.53 -11.56 -8.41
C ASN A 294 -16.14 -10.26 -9.13
N SER A 295 -15.58 -9.29 -8.40
CA SER A 295 -15.09 -8.01 -8.94
C SER A 295 -13.96 -8.22 -9.96
N GLY A 296 -13.47 -7.12 -10.57
CA GLY A 296 -12.30 -7.17 -11.43
C GLY A 296 -11.05 -7.73 -10.76
N PHE A 297 -10.88 -7.49 -9.46
CA PHE A 297 -9.77 -8.03 -8.66
C PHE A 297 -10.03 -9.44 -8.14
N ASN A 298 -11.28 -9.90 -8.15
CA ASN A 298 -11.68 -11.26 -7.78
C ASN A 298 -12.19 -12.06 -8.99
N ALA A 299 -11.73 -11.73 -10.20
CA ALA A 299 -12.28 -12.33 -11.41
C ALA A 299 -12.02 -13.84 -11.50
N PHE A 300 -10.96 -14.35 -10.85
CA PHE A 300 -10.68 -15.79 -10.72
C PHE A 300 -11.85 -16.58 -10.06
N ASN A 301 -12.62 -15.91 -9.20
CA ASN A 301 -13.74 -16.49 -8.46
C ASN A 301 -15.03 -16.59 -9.32
N GLY A 302 -15.05 -15.91 -10.47
CA GLY A 302 -16.16 -15.91 -11.40
C GLY A 302 -16.43 -17.28 -12.03
N GLY A 303 -17.61 -17.43 -12.62
CA GLY A 303 -17.99 -18.68 -13.30
C GLY A 303 -17.13 -19.00 -14.52
N SER A 304 -17.09 -20.28 -14.89
CA SER A 304 -16.32 -20.81 -16.01
C SER A 304 -16.59 -20.06 -17.32
N LYS A 305 -15.51 -19.68 -18.03
CA LYS A 305 -15.56 -19.09 -19.39
C LYS A 305 -15.89 -20.13 -20.47
N LEU A 306 -15.97 -21.41 -20.12
CA LEU A 306 -16.28 -22.48 -21.06
C LEU A 306 -17.67 -22.25 -21.67
N ALA A 307 -17.72 -22.23 -23.01
CA ALA A 307 -18.98 -22.07 -23.73
C ALA A 307 -19.93 -23.23 -23.39
N LYS A 308 -21.23 -22.93 -23.27
CA LYS A 308 -22.24 -23.91 -22.82
C LYS A 308 -22.21 -25.21 -23.63
N LYS A 309 -21.96 -25.12 -24.93
CA LYS A 309 -21.84 -26.27 -25.85
C LYS A 309 -20.71 -27.24 -25.48
N ASP A 310 -19.64 -26.75 -24.87
CA ASP A 310 -18.42 -27.53 -24.60
C ASP A 310 -18.40 -28.12 -23.18
N ARG A 311 -19.32 -27.69 -22.29
CA ARG A 311 -19.35 -28.12 -20.89
C ARG A 311 -19.64 -29.61 -20.73
N LYS A 312 -20.72 -30.10 -21.34
CA LYS A 312 -21.12 -31.53 -21.25
C LYS A 312 -20.06 -32.47 -21.85
N PRO A 313 -19.49 -32.21 -23.05
CA PRO A 313 -18.37 -33.00 -23.56
C PRO A 313 -17.17 -33.05 -22.63
N ARG A 314 -16.83 -31.93 -21.97
CA ARG A 314 -15.67 -31.88 -21.07
C ARG A 314 -15.88 -32.68 -19.80
N ILE A 315 -17.09 -32.68 -19.24
CA ILE A 315 -17.46 -33.54 -18.09
C ILE A 315 -17.30 -35.01 -18.44
N LEU A 316 -17.83 -35.45 -19.59
CA LEU A 316 -17.70 -36.84 -20.04
C LEU A 316 -16.24 -37.26 -20.24
N LYS A 317 -15.41 -36.35 -20.75
CA LYS A 317 -13.97 -36.58 -20.91
C LYS A 317 -13.25 -36.75 -19.57
N ILE A 318 -13.64 -36.02 -18.52
CA ILE A 318 -13.13 -36.22 -17.17
C ILE A 318 -13.56 -37.58 -16.63
N GLN A 319 -14.84 -37.91 -16.79
CA GLN A 319 -15.39 -39.18 -16.34
C GLN A 319 -14.63 -40.37 -16.94
N ASP A 320 -14.48 -40.41 -18.26
CA ASP A 320 -13.78 -41.53 -18.92
C ASP A 320 -12.29 -41.59 -18.57
N LYS A 321 -11.65 -40.42 -18.40
CA LYS A 321 -10.21 -40.34 -18.12
C LYS A 321 -9.82 -40.79 -16.71
N PHE A 322 -10.71 -40.59 -15.73
CA PHE A 322 -10.43 -40.87 -14.32
C PHE A 322 -11.26 -42.02 -13.75
N LYS A 323 -12.03 -42.74 -14.58
CA LYS A 323 -12.87 -43.89 -14.15
C LYS A 323 -12.08 -45.01 -13.47
N ASP A 324 -10.84 -45.24 -13.90
CA ASP A 324 -9.97 -46.29 -13.35
C ASP A 324 -9.11 -45.77 -12.18
N CYS A 325 -9.19 -44.47 -11.88
CA CYS A 325 -8.42 -43.80 -10.83
C CYS A 325 -9.24 -43.45 -9.59
N LEU A 326 -10.57 -43.56 -9.67
CA LEU A 326 -11.51 -43.18 -8.62
C LEU A 326 -12.47 -44.35 -8.40
N ALA A 327 -12.92 -44.54 -7.15
CA ALA A 327 -14.02 -45.45 -6.87
C ALA A 327 -15.30 -44.98 -7.59
N PRO A 328 -16.27 -45.88 -7.88
CA PRO A 328 -17.52 -45.50 -8.53
C PRO A 328 -18.25 -44.34 -7.85
N GLU A 329 -18.30 -44.34 -6.51
CA GLU A 329 -18.95 -43.31 -5.70
C GLU A 329 -18.23 -41.95 -5.79
N GLU A 330 -16.90 -41.98 -5.84
CA GLU A 330 -16.04 -40.80 -6.00
C GLU A 330 -16.19 -40.17 -7.39
N LEU A 331 -16.22 -41.01 -8.43
CA LEU A 331 -16.44 -40.58 -9.80
C LEU A 331 -17.83 -39.96 -9.97
N ASP A 332 -18.84 -40.54 -9.32
CA ASP A 332 -20.20 -40.02 -9.30
C ASP A 332 -20.26 -38.67 -8.58
N PHE A 333 -19.61 -38.54 -7.43
CA PHE A 333 -19.51 -37.26 -6.72
C PHE A 333 -18.88 -36.15 -7.58
N VAL A 334 -17.73 -36.44 -8.21
CA VAL A 334 -17.06 -35.49 -9.12
C VAL A 334 -17.98 -35.13 -10.29
N THR A 335 -18.63 -36.11 -10.90
CA THR A 335 -19.48 -35.91 -12.07
C THR A 335 -20.74 -35.09 -11.73
N LEU A 336 -21.39 -35.38 -10.60
CA LEU A 336 -22.57 -34.66 -10.13
C LEU A 336 -22.22 -33.22 -9.78
N SER A 337 -21.12 -33.01 -9.04
CA SER A 337 -20.65 -31.68 -8.68
C SER A 337 -20.31 -30.84 -9.91
N LEU A 338 -19.64 -31.42 -10.91
CA LEU A 338 -19.37 -30.73 -12.18
C LEU A 338 -20.65 -30.37 -12.95
N LYS A 339 -21.68 -31.23 -12.93
CA LYS A 339 -22.98 -30.93 -13.56
C LYS A 339 -23.68 -29.77 -12.85
N GLU A 340 -23.70 -29.76 -11.52
CA GLU A 340 -24.27 -28.65 -10.73
C GLU A 340 -23.52 -27.34 -11.01
N VAL A 341 -22.18 -27.34 -10.98
CA VAL A 341 -21.38 -26.12 -11.18
C VAL A 341 -21.45 -25.60 -12.63
N LEU A 342 -21.40 -26.49 -13.63
CA LEU A 342 -21.23 -26.09 -15.04
C LEU A 342 -22.54 -26.04 -15.84
N LEU A 343 -23.52 -26.88 -15.55
CA LEU A 343 -24.73 -27.01 -16.40
C LEU A 343 -25.93 -26.26 -15.83
N LYS A 344 -26.07 -26.19 -14.51
CA LYS A 344 -27.19 -25.49 -13.85
C LYS A 344 -27.08 -23.97 -14.03
N LYS A 345 -28.22 -23.30 -14.09
CA LYS A 345 -28.30 -21.83 -14.07
C LYS A 345 -28.40 -21.39 -12.62
N TRP A 346 -27.45 -20.57 -12.19
CA TRP A 346 -27.42 -19.97 -10.85
C TRP A 346 -27.69 -18.48 -11.01
N THR A 347 -28.92 -18.06 -10.71
CA THR A 347 -29.41 -16.72 -11.06
C THR A 347 -29.45 -15.77 -9.87
N SER A 348 -29.90 -16.24 -8.71
CA SER A 348 -29.97 -15.42 -7.49
C SER A 348 -28.60 -15.30 -6.79
N LYS A 349 -28.54 -14.49 -5.73
CA LYS A 349 -27.33 -14.37 -4.91
C LYS A 349 -27.15 -15.63 -4.06
N GLU A 350 -28.23 -16.15 -3.50
CA GLU A 350 -28.30 -17.38 -2.70
C GLU A 350 -27.90 -18.61 -3.53
N ASP A 351 -28.37 -18.69 -4.77
CA ASP A 351 -27.99 -19.70 -5.76
C ASP A 351 -26.47 -19.74 -5.97
N LYS A 352 -25.87 -18.56 -6.10
CA LYS A 352 -24.42 -18.44 -6.33
C LYS A 352 -23.62 -18.86 -5.09
N VAL A 353 -24.12 -18.59 -3.89
CA VAL A 353 -23.50 -19.06 -2.64
C VAL A 353 -23.51 -20.59 -2.60
N GLN A 354 -24.64 -21.22 -2.92
CA GLN A 354 -24.74 -22.69 -2.97
C GLN A 354 -23.80 -23.30 -4.02
N MET A 355 -23.74 -22.71 -5.22
CA MET A 355 -22.80 -23.15 -6.26
C MET A 355 -21.34 -23.09 -5.78
N LYS A 356 -20.98 -22.01 -5.07
CA LYS A 356 -19.63 -21.85 -4.51
C LYS A 356 -19.32 -22.92 -3.46
N ALA A 357 -20.27 -23.24 -2.58
CA ALA A 357 -20.12 -24.33 -1.61
C ALA A 357 -19.88 -25.68 -2.31
N ILE A 358 -20.71 -26.04 -3.31
CA ILE A 358 -20.53 -27.28 -4.10
C ILE A 358 -19.16 -27.30 -4.79
N ARG A 359 -18.72 -26.16 -5.34
CA ARG A 359 -17.41 -26.04 -5.98
C ARG A 359 -16.28 -26.21 -4.96
N GLU A 360 -16.41 -25.66 -3.75
CA GLU A 360 -15.43 -25.79 -2.69
C GLU A 360 -15.33 -27.24 -2.19
N ASP A 361 -16.47 -27.90 -1.97
CA ASP A 361 -16.53 -29.32 -1.61
C ASP A 361 -15.85 -30.20 -2.66
N LEU A 362 -16.13 -29.95 -3.95
CA LEU A 362 -15.48 -30.64 -5.05
C LEU A 362 -13.96 -30.44 -5.04
N ILE A 363 -13.50 -29.22 -4.76
CA ILE A 363 -12.08 -28.88 -4.76
C ILE A 363 -11.36 -29.54 -3.58
N ASN A 364 -11.94 -29.47 -2.38
CA ASN A 364 -11.42 -30.13 -1.19
C ASN A 364 -11.33 -31.64 -1.41
N PHE A 365 -12.37 -32.25 -2.00
CA PHE A 365 -12.36 -33.65 -2.36
C PHE A 365 -11.20 -34.00 -3.29
N VAL A 366 -11.03 -33.30 -4.42
CA VAL A 366 -9.98 -33.65 -5.39
C VAL A 366 -8.57 -33.41 -4.82
N HIS A 367 -8.38 -32.42 -3.95
CA HIS A 367 -7.11 -32.23 -3.24
C HIS A 367 -6.78 -33.40 -2.31
N ASN A 368 -7.78 -33.92 -1.59
CA ASN A 368 -7.62 -35.08 -0.71
C ASN A 368 -7.24 -36.37 -1.46
N THR A 369 -7.57 -36.48 -2.76
CA THR A 369 -7.14 -37.63 -3.57
C THR A 369 -5.63 -37.67 -3.82
N GLY A 370 -4.91 -36.55 -3.67
CA GLY A 370 -3.49 -36.42 -4.03
C GLY A 370 -3.20 -36.53 -5.53
N ASN A 371 -4.22 -36.70 -6.39
CA ASN A 371 -4.05 -36.86 -7.83
C ASN A 371 -3.83 -35.51 -8.52
N LYS A 372 -2.56 -35.11 -8.67
CA LYS A 372 -2.15 -33.83 -9.28
C LYS A 372 -2.78 -33.57 -10.66
N LYS A 373 -3.04 -34.62 -11.45
CA LYS A 373 -3.63 -34.49 -12.79
C LYS A 373 -5.13 -34.19 -12.73
N LEU A 374 -5.84 -34.86 -11.82
CA LEU A 374 -7.26 -34.61 -11.56
C LEU A 374 -7.46 -33.20 -11.00
N ILE A 375 -6.67 -32.82 -9.99
CA ILE A 375 -6.69 -31.48 -9.37
C ILE A 375 -6.56 -30.41 -10.46
N LYS A 376 -5.51 -30.48 -11.28
CA LYS A 376 -5.26 -29.50 -12.35
C LYS A 376 -6.42 -29.40 -13.35
N GLU A 377 -6.98 -30.52 -13.80
CA GLU A 377 -8.06 -30.48 -14.79
C GLU A 377 -9.39 -29.99 -14.23
N ILE A 378 -9.72 -30.35 -12.99
CA ILE A 378 -10.94 -29.89 -12.32
C ILE A 378 -10.83 -28.39 -12.04
N GLU A 379 -9.70 -27.93 -11.50
CA GLU A 379 -9.48 -26.51 -11.22
C GLU A 379 -9.58 -25.64 -12.46
N GLN A 380 -8.96 -26.04 -13.58
CA GLN A 380 -9.06 -25.32 -14.86
C GLN A 380 -10.47 -25.27 -15.43
N LEU A 381 -11.34 -26.20 -15.01
CA LEU A 381 -12.69 -26.31 -15.51
C LEU A 381 -13.68 -25.45 -14.70
N VAL A 382 -13.53 -25.44 -13.37
CA VAL A 382 -14.47 -24.78 -12.44
C VAL A 382 -14.03 -23.39 -12.00
N TYR A 383 -12.74 -23.05 -12.15
CA TYR A 383 -12.20 -21.72 -11.90
C TYR A 383 -11.70 -21.06 -13.18
N ARG A 384 -11.60 -19.73 -13.12
CA ARG A 384 -10.82 -18.96 -14.08
C ARG A 384 -9.33 -18.96 -13.68
N PRO A 385 -8.42 -18.53 -14.56
CA PRO A 385 -7.01 -18.37 -14.21
C PRO A 385 -6.83 -17.56 -12.92
N VAL A 386 -5.90 -18.00 -12.07
CA VAL A 386 -5.67 -17.40 -10.75
C VAL A 386 -5.13 -15.97 -10.81
N SER A 387 -4.55 -15.60 -11.95
CA SER A 387 -4.06 -14.26 -12.29
C SER A 387 -5.07 -13.46 -13.13
N GLU A 388 -6.28 -13.98 -13.38
CA GLU A 388 -7.28 -13.22 -14.13
C GLU A 388 -7.71 -12.00 -13.31
N VAL A 389 -7.40 -10.82 -13.85
CA VAL A 389 -7.76 -9.52 -13.28
C VAL A 389 -8.33 -8.59 -14.35
N TYR A 390 -9.02 -7.54 -13.95
CA TYR A 390 -9.08 -6.27 -14.69
C TYR A 390 -9.21 -5.14 -13.68
N ILE A 391 -8.73 -3.95 -14.03
CA ILE A 391 -8.92 -2.77 -13.18
C ILE A 391 -10.32 -2.21 -13.49
N PRO A 392 -11.25 -2.23 -12.53
CA PRO A 392 -12.62 -1.77 -12.74
C PRO A 392 -12.67 -0.24 -12.74
N LEU A 393 -13.35 0.33 -13.74
CA LEU A 393 -13.69 1.75 -13.80
C LEU A 393 -15.13 1.93 -13.29
N PRO A 394 -15.35 2.63 -12.16
CA PRO A 394 -16.70 2.83 -11.62
C PRO A 394 -17.52 3.75 -12.52
N ASP A 395 -18.82 3.48 -12.56
CA ASP A 395 -19.79 4.26 -13.34
C ASP A 395 -19.32 4.58 -14.78
N SER A 396 -18.70 3.58 -15.42
CA SER A 396 -17.93 3.78 -16.65
C SER A 396 -18.74 4.40 -17.79
N LYS A 397 -20.06 4.19 -17.82
CA LYS A 397 -20.93 4.80 -18.84
C LYS A 397 -20.92 6.32 -18.73
N ASN A 398 -21.22 6.86 -17.54
CA ASN A 398 -21.24 8.30 -17.30
C ASN A 398 -19.81 8.88 -17.41
N PHE A 399 -18.81 8.16 -16.88
CA PHE A 399 -17.42 8.56 -17.02
C PHE A 399 -17.03 8.82 -18.48
N HIS A 400 -17.32 7.87 -19.37
CA HIS A 400 -16.94 7.96 -20.79
C HIS A 400 -17.82 8.95 -21.57
N ASP A 401 -19.08 9.16 -21.16
CA ASP A 401 -19.93 10.20 -21.76
C ASP A 401 -19.39 11.61 -21.46
N GLU A 402 -18.89 11.85 -20.25
CA GLU A 402 -18.29 13.13 -19.85
C GLU A 402 -16.86 13.29 -20.40
N ARG A 403 -16.12 12.18 -20.54
CA ARG A 403 -14.69 12.16 -20.90
C ARG A 403 -14.39 11.16 -22.02
N PRO A 404 -14.98 11.35 -23.22
CA PRO A 404 -14.82 10.40 -24.32
C PRO A 404 -13.35 10.24 -24.76
N ASP A 405 -12.54 11.27 -24.52
CA ASP A 405 -11.14 11.35 -24.93
C ASP A 405 -10.14 11.10 -23.78
N PHE A 406 -10.59 10.63 -22.60
CA PHE A 406 -9.70 10.45 -21.44
C PHE A 406 -8.53 9.53 -21.77
N PHE A 407 -8.83 8.34 -22.32
CA PHE A 407 -7.85 7.30 -22.66
C PHE A 407 -7.21 7.49 -24.05
N GLY A 408 -7.71 8.44 -24.84
CA GLY A 408 -7.33 8.65 -26.23
C GLY A 408 -8.52 9.13 -27.06
N PRO A 409 -8.29 9.78 -28.22
CA PRO A 409 -9.35 10.40 -29.01
C PRO A 409 -10.46 9.41 -29.40
N GLY A 410 -11.68 9.65 -28.91
CA GLY A 410 -12.88 8.85 -29.17
C GLY A 410 -12.93 7.49 -28.48
N PHE A 411 -11.98 7.14 -27.61
CA PHE A 411 -11.87 5.78 -27.06
C PHE A 411 -13.07 5.40 -26.18
N GLY A 412 -13.66 6.35 -25.47
CA GLY A 412 -14.83 6.16 -24.62
C GLY A 412 -16.17 6.24 -25.35
N THR A 413 -16.19 6.52 -26.66
CA THR A 413 -17.45 6.68 -27.40
C THR A 413 -18.22 5.37 -27.57
N PHE A 414 -19.54 5.44 -27.62
CA PHE A 414 -20.44 4.28 -27.73
C PHE A 414 -21.17 4.22 -29.07
N GLU A 415 -21.50 3.00 -29.53
CA GLU A 415 -22.43 2.81 -30.63
C GLU A 415 -23.80 3.40 -30.26
N PRO A 416 -24.47 4.13 -31.17
CA PRO A 416 -25.71 4.85 -30.88
C PRO A 416 -26.77 3.98 -30.18
N GLY A 417 -27.26 4.44 -29.03
CA GLY A 417 -28.31 3.76 -28.26
C GLY A 417 -27.85 2.50 -27.52
N THR A 418 -26.55 2.22 -27.45
CA THR A 418 -26.01 1.04 -26.76
C THR A 418 -24.97 1.42 -25.69
N LYS A 419 -24.49 0.41 -24.95
CA LYS A 419 -23.32 0.50 -24.06
C LYS A 419 -22.07 -0.14 -24.67
N LYS A 420 -22.11 -0.45 -25.97
CA LYS A 420 -20.99 -1.05 -26.68
C LYS A 420 -20.10 0.07 -27.19
N LEU A 421 -18.79 -0.06 -26.95
CA LEU A 421 -17.81 0.92 -27.43
C LEU A 421 -17.80 0.95 -28.95
N ALA A 422 -17.73 2.16 -29.53
CA ALA A 422 -17.85 2.39 -30.97
C ALA A 422 -16.63 1.88 -31.75
N LEU A 423 -15.43 2.05 -31.19
CA LEU A 423 -14.19 1.64 -31.82
C LEU A 423 -13.92 0.13 -31.60
N PRO A 424 -13.21 -0.55 -32.53
CA PRO A 424 -12.70 -1.90 -32.31
C PRO A 424 -11.53 -1.89 -31.32
N LYS A 425 -11.21 -3.04 -30.71
CA LYS A 425 -10.18 -3.17 -29.65
C LYS A 425 -8.84 -2.53 -30.04
N GLU A 426 -8.42 -2.76 -31.27
CA GLU A 426 -7.11 -2.40 -31.81
C GLU A 426 -6.91 -0.88 -31.83
N GLU A 427 -8.00 -0.11 -31.99
CA GLU A 427 -7.97 1.35 -32.12
C GLU A 427 -8.08 2.09 -30.78
N ARG A 428 -8.24 1.37 -29.66
CA ARG A 428 -8.49 1.92 -28.31
C ARG A 428 -7.49 1.38 -27.31
N THR A 429 -6.26 1.24 -27.80
CA THR A 429 -5.08 0.86 -27.02
C THR A 429 -4.32 2.12 -26.65
N PHE A 430 -3.89 2.22 -25.39
CA PHE A 430 -3.13 3.34 -24.85
C PHE A 430 -1.97 2.85 -23.98
N LYS A 431 -1.02 3.74 -23.70
CA LYS A 431 0.08 3.48 -22.78
C LYS A 431 -0.38 3.71 -21.34
N LEU A 432 -0.32 2.67 -20.53
CA LEU A 432 -0.58 2.74 -19.09
C LEU A 432 0.76 2.66 -18.36
N ARG A 433 1.15 3.76 -17.70
CA ARG A 433 2.38 3.90 -16.91
C ARG A 433 2.05 3.73 -15.42
N PHE A 434 2.68 2.78 -14.76
CA PHE A 434 2.59 2.61 -13.31
C PHE A 434 3.57 3.58 -12.64
N LEU A 435 3.07 4.66 -12.05
CA LEU A 435 3.91 5.81 -11.69
C LEU A 435 4.98 5.45 -10.65
N SER A 436 4.64 4.62 -9.66
CA SER A 436 5.59 4.17 -8.63
C SER A 436 6.77 3.38 -9.18
N SER A 437 6.59 2.57 -10.24
CA SER A 437 7.68 1.76 -10.83
C SER A 437 8.31 2.36 -12.08
N GLY A 438 7.58 3.22 -12.79
CA GLY A 438 7.89 3.66 -14.15
C GLY A 438 7.56 2.63 -15.23
N ASP A 439 7.05 1.45 -14.86
CA ASP A 439 6.72 0.40 -15.84
C ASP A 439 5.58 0.85 -16.76
N VAL A 440 5.69 0.52 -18.05
CA VAL A 440 4.69 0.87 -19.06
C VAL A 440 4.16 -0.39 -19.75
N ILE A 441 2.84 -0.48 -19.89
CA ILE A 441 2.17 -1.49 -20.71
C ILE A 441 1.30 -0.85 -21.78
N ASN A 442 0.98 -1.64 -22.80
CA ASN A 442 -0.17 -1.37 -23.66
C ASN A 442 -1.43 -1.90 -22.96
N ALA A 443 -2.39 -1.00 -22.75
CA ALA A 443 -3.67 -1.29 -22.11
C ALA A 443 -4.84 -0.86 -23.00
N TYR A 444 -6.04 -1.37 -22.71
CA TYR A 444 -7.27 -1.00 -23.40
C TYR A 444 -8.48 -1.14 -22.47
N ILE A 445 -9.55 -0.36 -22.72
CA ILE A 445 -10.77 -0.32 -21.90
C ILE A 445 -11.88 -1.23 -22.47
N ASN A 446 -12.17 -2.42 -21.97
CA ASN A 446 -13.15 -3.34 -22.57
C ASN A 446 -14.39 -3.63 -21.69
N GLN A 447 -15.15 -4.66 -22.08
CA GLN A 447 -16.44 -5.06 -21.52
C GLN A 447 -17.56 -4.03 -21.73
N GLU A 448 -18.77 -4.34 -21.22
CA GLU A 448 -19.93 -3.45 -21.27
C GLU A 448 -19.59 -2.09 -20.68
N ALA A 449 -19.95 -1.02 -21.40
CA ALA A 449 -19.70 0.37 -21.04
C ALA A 449 -18.21 0.72 -20.81
N GLY A 450 -17.24 -0.06 -21.32
CA GLY A 450 -15.81 0.23 -21.14
C GLY A 450 -15.34 0.19 -19.69
N LYS A 451 -15.97 -0.65 -18.85
CA LYS A 451 -15.74 -0.74 -17.40
C LYS A 451 -14.44 -1.42 -16.97
N ALA A 452 -13.69 -2.02 -17.87
CA ALA A 452 -12.55 -2.88 -17.53
C ALA A 452 -11.28 -2.43 -18.25
N ILE A 453 -10.26 -2.02 -17.50
CA ILE A 453 -8.92 -1.76 -18.07
C ILE A 453 -8.09 -3.04 -17.99
N GLN A 454 -7.53 -3.46 -19.11
CA GLN A 454 -6.73 -4.69 -19.23
C GLN A 454 -5.48 -4.48 -20.07
N SER A 455 -4.45 -5.29 -19.83
CA SER A 455 -3.27 -5.37 -20.68
C SER A 455 -3.60 -6.10 -21.98
N THR A 456 -3.01 -5.66 -23.10
CA THR A 456 -3.16 -6.33 -24.40
C THR A 456 -2.40 -7.66 -24.49
N ASP A 457 -1.30 -7.79 -23.76
CA ASP A 457 -0.26 -8.80 -23.96
C ASP A 457 0.35 -9.35 -22.64
N LYS A 458 0.30 -8.59 -21.54
CA LYS A 458 0.91 -8.95 -20.24
C LYS A 458 -0.12 -9.27 -19.15
N GLN A 459 -1.28 -9.79 -19.50
CA GLN A 459 -2.39 -9.94 -18.55
C GLN A 459 -2.07 -10.83 -17.34
N GLU A 460 -1.38 -11.95 -17.55
CA GLU A 460 -1.00 -12.87 -16.48
C GLU A 460 0.06 -12.26 -15.55
N ILE A 461 1.06 -11.59 -16.14
CA ILE A 461 2.12 -10.89 -15.40
C ILE A 461 1.53 -9.76 -14.56
N LEU A 462 0.70 -8.91 -15.18
CA LEU A 462 0.01 -7.82 -14.50
C LEU A 462 -0.91 -8.35 -13.39
N GLY A 463 -1.67 -9.42 -13.65
CA GLY A 463 -2.55 -10.01 -12.65
C GLY A 463 -1.81 -10.61 -11.47
N ASN A 464 -0.72 -11.33 -11.71
CA ASN A 464 0.13 -11.83 -10.63
C ASN A 464 0.72 -10.66 -9.82
N TRP A 465 1.20 -9.61 -10.50
CA TRP A 465 1.76 -8.44 -9.82
C TRP A 465 0.71 -7.69 -8.97
N ILE A 466 -0.47 -7.38 -9.51
CA ILE A 466 -1.54 -6.71 -8.75
C ILE A 466 -1.98 -7.58 -7.55
N LEU A 467 -2.29 -8.86 -7.79
CA LEU A 467 -2.92 -9.68 -6.76
C LEU A 467 -1.93 -10.19 -5.71
N ARG A 468 -0.73 -10.64 -6.12
CA ARG A 468 0.28 -11.24 -5.23
C ARG A 468 1.32 -10.24 -4.78
N GLY A 469 1.70 -9.29 -5.64
CA GLY A 469 2.64 -8.23 -5.32
C GLY A 469 1.96 -7.10 -4.56
N VAL A 470 1.00 -6.39 -5.17
CA VAL A 470 0.38 -5.22 -4.54
C VAL A 470 -0.56 -5.62 -3.41
N PHE A 471 -1.51 -6.52 -3.64
CA PHE A 471 -2.49 -6.91 -2.62
C PHE A 471 -2.04 -8.05 -1.68
N GLN A 472 -0.82 -8.59 -1.88
CA GLN A 472 -0.21 -9.57 -0.99
C GLN A 472 -1.14 -10.75 -0.68
N LEU A 473 -1.96 -11.16 -1.65
CA LEU A 473 -2.94 -12.24 -1.51
C LEU A 473 -2.27 -13.58 -1.79
N LYS A 474 -2.65 -14.63 -1.07
CA LYS A 474 -2.33 -16.01 -1.42
C LYS A 474 -3.07 -16.42 -2.69
N GLU A 475 -2.65 -17.54 -3.27
CA GLU A 475 -3.35 -18.10 -4.43
C GLU A 475 -4.83 -18.39 -4.08
N ARG A 476 -5.74 -17.89 -4.92
CA ARG A 476 -7.21 -17.96 -4.74
C ARG A 476 -7.77 -17.26 -3.49
N GLU A 477 -6.97 -16.49 -2.76
CA GLU A 477 -7.47 -15.62 -1.70
C GLU A 477 -8.24 -14.44 -2.31
N ILE A 478 -9.43 -14.18 -1.79
CA ILE A 478 -10.32 -13.10 -2.25
C ILE A 478 -9.84 -11.78 -1.67
N LEU A 479 -9.72 -10.76 -2.52
CA LEU A 479 -9.53 -9.39 -2.07
C LEU A 479 -10.76 -8.91 -1.31
N THR A 480 -10.57 -8.50 -0.06
CA THR A 480 -11.62 -7.94 0.80
C THR A 480 -11.35 -6.49 1.14
N GLY A 481 -12.37 -5.76 1.61
CA GLY A 481 -12.16 -4.41 2.13
C GLY A 481 -11.28 -4.38 3.38
N GLN A 482 -11.32 -5.43 4.21
CA GLN A 482 -10.38 -5.60 5.32
C GLN A 482 -8.94 -5.64 4.81
N ARG A 483 -8.66 -6.45 3.78
CA ARG A 483 -7.31 -6.55 3.21
C ARG A 483 -6.80 -5.23 2.64
N LEU A 484 -7.67 -4.49 1.97
CA LEU A 484 -7.38 -3.14 1.49
C LEU A 484 -7.02 -2.18 2.63
N ASN A 485 -7.77 -2.21 3.74
CA ASN A 485 -7.44 -1.44 4.94
C ASN A 485 -6.11 -1.87 5.58
N GLU A 486 -5.85 -3.18 5.69
CA GLU A 486 -4.61 -3.72 6.25
C GLU A 486 -3.37 -3.28 5.47
N LEU A 487 -3.49 -3.12 4.15
CA LEU A 487 -2.43 -2.67 3.26
C LEU A 487 -2.39 -1.15 3.08
N GLU A 488 -3.36 -0.43 3.67
CA GLU A 488 -3.51 1.02 3.54
C GLU A 488 -3.66 1.48 2.09
N ILE A 489 -4.30 0.65 1.27
CA ILE A 489 -4.65 0.94 -0.13
C ILE A 489 -6.15 0.76 -0.26
N ASN A 490 -6.90 1.80 -0.61
CA ASN A 490 -8.35 1.68 -0.83
C ASN A 490 -8.83 2.27 -2.15
N GLY A 491 -7.96 2.92 -2.91
CA GLY A 491 -8.33 3.65 -4.12
C GLY A 491 -7.32 3.51 -5.24
N ILE A 492 -7.71 4.03 -6.40
CA ILE A 492 -6.90 4.09 -7.61
C ILE A 492 -7.00 5.51 -8.15
N ARG A 493 -5.88 6.08 -8.60
CA ARG A 493 -5.84 7.34 -9.34
C ARG A 493 -5.31 7.09 -10.74
N LEU A 494 -5.95 7.71 -11.73
CA LEU A 494 -5.46 7.82 -13.10
C LEU A 494 -5.10 9.28 -13.40
N SER A 495 -3.98 9.46 -14.10
CA SER A 495 -3.47 10.77 -14.49
C SER A 495 -3.26 10.80 -16.00
N LYS A 496 -3.91 11.71 -16.71
CA LYS A 496 -3.73 11.93 -18.15
C LYS A 496 -2.61 12.94 -18.37
N PHE A 497 -1.58 12.54 -19.10
CA PHE A 497 -0.44 13.39 -19.42
C PHE A 497 -0.60 14.08 -20.79
N THR A 498 0.10 15.20 -20.97
CA THR A 498 0.16 15.96 -22.23
C THR A 498 0.65 15.12 -23.42
N ASN A 499 1.53 14.14 -23.16
CA ASN A 499 2.04 13.20 -24.16
C ASN A 499 1.04 12.08 -24.56
N GLY A 500 -0.16 12.05 -23.96
CA GLY A 500 -1.21 11.05 -24.21
C GLY A 500 -1.07 9.75 -23.41
N GLU A 501 -0.08 9.62 -22.54
CA GLU A 501 0.02 8.49 -21.62
C GLU A 501 -0.96 8.63 -20.45
N ILE A 502 -1.36 7.49 -19.90
CA ILE A 502 -2.17 7.40 -18.69
C ILE A 502 -1.31 6.84 -17.56
N GLY A 503 -1.10 7.62 -16.52
CA GLY A 503 -0.53 7.18 -15.25
C GLY A 503 -1.56 6.42 -14.41
N ILE A 504 -1.11 5.43 -13.65
CA ILE A 504 -1.92 4.76 -12.63
C ILE A 504 -1.14 4.63 -11.32
N GLU A 505 -1.85 4.86 -10.22
CA GLU A 505 -1.37 4.72 -8.86
C GLU A 505 -2.43 4.01 -8.01
N PHE A 506 -1.99 3.14 -7.11
CA PHE A 506 -2.83 2.67 -6.01
C PHE A 506 -2.68 3.66 -4.87
N ILE A 507 -3.80 4.20 -4.37
CA ILE A 507 -3.79 5.29 -3.41
C ILE A 507 -4.70 5.02 -2.22
N TRP A 508 -4.66 5.92 -1.25
CA TRP A 508 -5.64 6.01 -0.19
C TRP A 508 -6.49 7.26 -0.36
N ILE A 509 -7.80 7.08 -0.26
CA ILE A 509 -8.80 8.13 -0.31
C ILE A 509 -9.49 8.16 1.06
N ASP A 510 -9.42 9.31 1.74
CA ASP A 510 -10.32 9.60 2.85
C ASP A 510 -11.74 9.75 2.31
N THR A 511 -12.63 8.84 2.68
CA THR A 511 -14.01 8.82 2.19
C THR A 511 -14.86 9.96 2.76
N GLU A 512 -14.46 10.55 3.90
CA GLU A 512 -15.13 11.71 4.49
C GLU A 512 -14.67 13.02 3.82
N ASN A 513 -13.41 13.08 3.41
CA ASN A 513 -12.82 14.20 2.69
C ASN A 513 -12.15 13.76 1.38
N PRO A 514 -12.93 13.26 0.42
CA PRO A 514 -12.39 12.76 -0.85
C PRO A 514 -11.72 13.89 -1.64
N PRO A 515 -10.69 13.56 -2.44
CA PRO A 515 -10.02 14.54 -3.28
C PRO A 515 -10.97 15.09 -4.34
N SER A 516 -10.66 16.27 -4.87
CA SER A 516 -11.51 16.93 -5.88
C SER A 516 -11.64 16.15 -7.18
N ASP A 517 -10.70 15.23 -7.45
CA ASP A 517 -10.70 14.35 -8.61
C ASP A 517 -11.47 13.04 -8.40
N ALA A 518 -12.15 12.87 -7.25
CA ALA A 518 -12.87 11.66 -6.91
C ALA A 518 -14.11 11.45 -7.80
N ILE A 519 -14.28 10.23 -8.32
CA ILE A 519 -15.45 9.76 -9.07
C ILE A 519 -16.15 8.59 -8.34
N GLY A 520 -17.32 8.19 -8.84
CA GLY A 520 -18.08 7.08 -8.28
C GLY A 520 -18.83 7.47 -6.99
N TRP A 521 -18.99 6.52 -6.06
CA TRP A 521 -19.84 6.74 -4.88
C TRP A 521 -19.25 7.72 -3.85
N VAL A 522 -17.95 7.98 -3.91
CA VAL A 522 -17.23 8.94 -3.05
C VAL A 522 -17.20 10.36 -3.62
N ALA A 523 -17.63 10.57 -4.87
CA ALA A 523 -17.69 11.92 -5.42
C ALA A 523 -18.67 12.77 -4.60
N LYS A 524 -18.22 13.93 -4.11
CA LYS A 524 -19.11 14.89 -3.42
C LYS A 524 -20.18 15.35 -4.43
N LYS A 525 -21.45 15.20 -4.05
CA LYS A 525 -22.59 15.68 -4.85
C LYS A 525 -22.72 17.20 -4.80
#